data_AF-A0A5R8NZF3-F1
#
_entry.id   AF-A0A5R8NZF3-F1
#
_cell.length_a   1.000
_cell.length_b   1.000
_cell.length_c   1.000
_cell.angle_alpha   90.00
_cell.angle_beta   90.00
_cell.angle_gamma   90.00
#
_symmetry.space_group_name_H-M   'P 1'
#
loop_
_entity.id
_entity.type
_entity.pdbx_description
1 polymer ?
#
loop_
_entity_poly.entity_id
_entity_poly.type
_entity_poly.pdbx_seq_one_letter_code
_entity_poly.pdbx_strand_id
1 'polypeptide(L)'
;MADFPSGLVRGEGDIPPRDLYAVFKDGGFTDNESLAEAIEISWHGPFPTTDLGPAEWSEMYRKARSFMRIETPPGDGDLYRGCNPEFKLGMSWTSDFRVAEKYARTHAIRTGEGQVYSTPMITRHEVLGFYDDKQEFVLDPRGLIISPVDMPITGGISPSMSKWWVSRNPW
;
A
#
# COMPACT_ATOMS: atom_id res chain seq x y z
N MET A 1 -10.77 -1.11 35.32
CA MET A 1 -9.95 -2.11 34.59
C MET A 1 -10.89 -2.76 33.59
N ALA A 2 -10.79 -2.37 32.32
CA ALA A 2 -11.56 -3.04 31.28
C ALA A 2 -10.76 -4.28 30.87
N ASP A 3 -11.34 -5.45 31.10
CA ASP A 3 -10.81 -6.72 30.60
C ASP A 3 -10.80 -6.66 29.07
N PHE A 4 -9.62 -6.91 28.49
CA PHE A 4 -9.54 -7.32 27.10
C PHE A 4 -10.41 -8.57 26.93
N PRO A 5 -11.16 -8.72 25.82
CA PRO A 5 -11.71 -10.02 25.48
C PRO A 5 -10.51 -10.97 25.38
N SER A 6 -10.39 -11.82 26.38
CA SER A 6 -9.44 -12.92 26.50
C SER A 6 -9.66 -13.84 25.29
N GLY A 7 -8.96 -13.55 24.20
CA GLY A 7 -9.24 -14.15 22.89
C GLY A 7 -8.31 -13.71 21.76
N LEU A 8 -7.76 -12.49 21.77
CA LEU A 8 -6.59 -12.18 20.93
C LEU A 8 -5.32 -12.67 21.63
N VAL A 9 -5.23 -14.00 21.68
CA VAL A 9 -4.00 -14.74 21.90
C VAL A 9 -2.98 -14.26 20.84
N ARG A 10 -1.70 -14.18 21.20
CA ARG A 10 -0.57 -14.27 20.26
C ARG A 10 -0.81 -15.49 19.36
N GLY A 11 -1.53 -15.29 18.26
CA GLY A 11 -2.09 -16.33 17.43
C GLY A 11 -1.93 -15.89 16.00
N GLU A 12 -1.40 -16.78 15.20
CA GLU A 12 -1.09 -16.68 13.77
C GLU A 12 -2.35 -16.42 12.91
N GLY A 13 -3.09 -15.35 13.18
CA GLY A 13 -4.31 -15.00 12.48
C GLY A 13 -4.27 -13.55 12.04
N ASP A 14 -4.24 -13.34 10.73
CA ASP A 14 -4.39 -12.03 10.11
C ASP A 14 -5.68 -11.38 10.61
N ILE A 15 -5.60 -10.28 11.35
CA ILE A 15 -6.77 -9.45 11.62
C ILE A 15 -7.16 -8.81 10.27
N PRO A 16 -8.39 -9.05 9.75
CA PRO A 16 -8.82 -8.39 8.54
C PRO A 16 -8.73 -6.86 8.68
N PRO A 17 -8.31 -6.11 7.66
CA PRO A 17 -8.14 -4.66 7.79
C PRO A 17 -9.38 -3.93 8.33
N ARG A 18 -10.59 -4.35 7.94
CA ARG A 18 -11.83 -3.77 8.48
C ARG A 18 -11.94 -3.89 10.01
N ASP A 19 -11.53 -5.03 10.56
CA ASP A 19 -11.60 -5.30 12.00
C ASP A 19 -10.46 -4.58 12.74
N LEU A 20 -9.30 -4.40 12.09
CA LEU A 20 -8.17 -3.64 12.62
C LEU A 20 -8.58 -2.21 13.03
N TYR A 21 -9.30 -1.48 12.18
CA TYR A 21 -9.71 -0.11 12.50
C TYR A 21 -10.80 -0.05 13.58
N ALA A 22 -11.74 -1.00 13.59
CA ALA A 22 -12.73 -1.08 14.66
C ALA A 22 -12.06 -1.27 16.03
N VAL A 23 -11.14 -2.24 16.11
CA VAL A 23 -10.31 -2.47 17.31
C VAL A 23 -9.53 -1.21 17.68
N PHE A 24 -8.93 -0.52 16.70
CA PHE A 24 -8.23 0.74 16.94
C PHE A 24 -9.13 1.85 17.50
N LYS A 25 -10.33 2.03 16.95
CA LYS A 25 -11.27 3.08 17.38
C LYS A 25 -11.87 2.82 18.74
N ASP A 26 -12.06 1.55 19.09
CA ASP A 26 -12.58 1.13 20.38
C ASP A 26 -11.50 1.10 21.48
N GLY A 27 -10.26 1.51 21.16
CA GLY A 27 -9.14 1.50 22.11
C GLY A 27 -8.62 0.10 22.42
N GLY A 28 -8.86 -0.86 21.53
CA GLY A 28 -8.45 -2.25 21.65
C GLY A 28 -6.96 -2.51 21.44
N PHE A 29 -6.14 -1.47 21.26
CA PHE A 29 -4.68 -1.57 21.38
C PHE A 29 -4.22 -0.96 22.70
N THR A 30 -3.51 -1.74 23.51
CA THR A 30 -2.93 -1.29 24.79
C THR A 30 -1.84 -0.24 24.61
N ASP A 31 -1.15 -0.28 23.47
CA ASP A 31 0.03 0.52 23.16
C ASP A 31 0.26 0.62 21.64
N ASN A 32 1.14 1.55 21.26
CA ASN A 32 1.45 1.83 19.85
C ASN A 32 2.34 0.76 19.20
N GLU A 33 3.01 -0.10 19.97
CA GLU A 33 3.85 -1.20 19.46
C GLU A 33 2.95 -2.33 18.93
N SER A 34 1.96 -2.73 19.73
CA SER A 34 0.95 -3.71 19.33
C SER A 34 0.16 -3.24 18.09
N LEU A 35 -0.09 -1.93 17.99
CA LEU A 35 -0.70 -1.34 16.78
C LEU A 35 0.24 -1.44 15.57
N ALA A 36 1.55 -1.22 15.74
CA ALA A 36 2.52 -1.33 14.66
C ALA A 36 2.59 -2.76 14.09
N GLU A 37 2.65 -3.76 14.98
CA GLU A 37 2.62 -5.18 14.60
C GLU A 37 1.33 -5.53 13.82
N ALA A 38 0.17 -5.05 14.31
CA ALA A 38 -1.10 -5.29 13.63
C ALA A 38 -1.17 -4.60 12.25
N ILE A 39 -0.64 -3.37 12.13
CA ILE A 39 -0.49 -2.69 10.83
C ILE A 39 0.39 -3.53 9.89
N GLU A 40 1.54 -4.03 10.37
CA GLU A 40 2.47 -4.82 9.57
C GLU A 40 1.81 -6.09 9.03
N ILE A 41 1.10 -6.84 9.87
CA ILE A 41 0.36 -8.04 9.45
C ILE A 41 -0.72 -7.67 8.43
N SER A 42 -1.61 -6.72 8.77
CA SER A 42 -2.74 -6.38 7.91
C SER A 42 -2.31 -5.74 6.58
N TRP A 43 -1.19 -5.02 6.54
CA TRP A 43 -0.65 -4.42 5.31
C TRP A 43 -0.19 -5.46 4.29
N HIS A 44 0.27 -6.62 4.75
CA HIS A 44 0.67 -7.74 3.89
C HIS A 44 -0.53 -8.59 3.42
N GLY A 45 -1.71 -8.38 3.99
CA GLY A 45 -2.93 -9.06 3.59
C GLY A 45 -3.41 -8.71 2.17
N PRO A 46 -4.41 -9.45 1.65
CA PRO A 46 -5.01 -9.14 0.36
C PRO A 46 -5.81 -7.84 0.47
N PHE A 47 -5.39 -6.81 -0.28
CA PHE A 47 -6.07 -5.51 -0.40
C PHE A 47 -6.13 -4.67 0.90
N PRO A 48 -4.98 -4.29 1.49
CA PRO A 48 -4.94 -3.61 2.78
C PRO A 48 -5.73 -2.30 2.77
N THR A 49 -5.73 -1.55 1.66
CA THR A 49 -6.33 -0.22 1.55
C THR A 49 -7.78 -0.18 1.04
N THR A 50 -8.44 -1.32 0.76
CA THR A 50 -9.81 -1.28 0.20
C THR A 50 -10.89 -1.27 1.28
N ASP A 51 -10.63 -1.91 2.41
CA ASP A 51 -11.58 -1.98 3.52
C ASP A 51 -11.52 -0.74 4.41
N LEU A 52 -10.33 -0.14 4.51
CA LEU A 52 -10.07 1.09 5.23
C LEU A 52 -9.57 2.14 4.25
N GLY A 53 -10.18 3.32 4.26
CA GLY A 53 -9.76 4.43 3.42
C GLY A 53 -8.34 4.91 3.75
N PRO A 54 -7.71 5.70 2.86
CA PRO A 54 -6.37 6.22 3.10
C PRO A 54 -6.24 7.08 4.35
N ALA A 55 -7.33 7.76 4.76
CA ALA A 55 -7.34 8.63 5.92
C ALA A 55 -7.19 7.84 7.23
N GLU A 56 -7.93 6.75 7.36
CA GLU A 56 -7.91 5.83 8.51
C GLU A 56 -6.56 5.15 8.64
N TRP A 57 -6.03 4.60 7.54
CA TRP A 57 -4.69 4.06 7.51
C TRP A 57 -3.64 5.08 7.95
N SER A 58 -3.71 6.28 7.37
CA SER A 58 -2.76 7.35 7.71
C SER A 58 -2.86 7.80 9.18
N GLU A 59 -4.02 7.65 9.84
CA GLU A 59 -4.15 7.89 11.27
C GLU A 59 -3.42 6.80 12.07
N MET A 60 -3.66 5.53 11.75
CA MET A 60 -3.04 4.39 12.45
C MET A 60 -1.51 4.41 12.32
N TYR A 61 -0.98 4.58 11.10
CA TYR A 61 0.46 4.70 10.87
C TYR A 61 1.09 5.85 11.65
N ARG A 62 0.42 7.01 11.75
CA ARG A 62 0.93 8.15 12.52
C ARG A 62 1.01 7.84 14.02
N LYS A 63 0.04 7.13 14.58
CA LYS A 63 0.08 6.72 16.00
C LYS A 63 1.15 5.67 16.25
N ALA A 64 1.29 4.70 15.36
CA ALA A 64 2.28 3.63 15.45
C ALA A 64 3.72 4.06 15.10
N ARG A 65 3.90 5.25 14.53
CA ARG A 65 5.13 5.68 13.83
C ARG A 65 6.45 5.40 14.55
N SER A 66 6.51 5.55 15.89
CA SER A 66 7.75 5.32 16.65
C SER A 66 8.23 3.87 16.63
N PHE A 67 7.35 2.94 16.27
CA PHE A 67 7.63 1.50 16.18
C PHE A 67 7.66 1.01 14.73
N MET A 68 7.32 1.86 13.76
CA MET A 68 7.38 1.53 12.35
C MET A 68 8.80 1.74 11.80
N ARG A 69 9.22 0.88 10.86
CA ARG A 69 10.40 1.17 10.05
C ARG A 69 10.12 2.35 9.13
N ILE A 70 10.97 3.38 9.18
CA ILE A 70 10.88 4.58 8.34
C ILE A 70 12.22 4.80 7.67
N GLU A 71 12.25 4.60 6.35
CA GLU A 71 13.38 4.93 5.50
C GLU A 71 13.13 6.22 4.72
N THR A 72 14.23 6.88 4.34
CA THR A 72 14.17 7.97 3.37
C THR A 72 14.41 7.36 1.98
N PRO A 73 13.62 7.71 0.95
CA PRO A 73 13.90 7.27 -0.41
C PRO A 73 15.35 7.57 -0.82
N PRO A 74 16.03 6.65 -1.55
CA PRO A 74 17.41 6.86 -1.94
C PRO A 74 17.53 7.97 -2.99
N GLY A 75 18.23 9.05 -2.63
CA GLY A 75 18.58 10.17 -3.52
C GLY A 75 17.44 11.15 -3.79
N ASP A 76 17.70 12.15 -4.64
CA ASP A 76 16.77 13.24 -5.00
C ASP A 76 15.69 12.80 -6.02
N GLY A 77 15.39 11.50 -6.10
CA GLY A 77 14.55 10.90 -7.12
C GLY A 77 13.06 10.88 -6.75
N ASP A 78 12.21 10.92 -7.77
CA ASP A 78 10.77 10.71 -7.63
C ASP A 78 10.44 9.32 -7.06
N LEU A 79 9.31 9.25 -6.36
CA LEU A 79 8.65 7.98 -6.05
C LEU A 79 7.59 7.67 -7.10
N TYR A 80 7.39 6.40 -7.39
CA TYR A 80 6.52 5.91 -8.45
C TYR A 80 5.44 4.97 -7.92
N ARG A 81 4.28 4.98 -8.58
CA ARG A 81 3.18 4.04 -8.33
C ARG A 81 2.57 3.61 -9.66
N GLY A 82 2.46 2.30 -9.88
CA GLY A 82 1.70 1.75 -10.99
C GLY A 82 0.35 1.23 -10.55
N CYS A 83 -0.73 1.72 -11.14
CA CYS A 83 -2.09 1.32 -10.78
C CYS A 83 -3.10 1.64 -11.88
N ASN A 84 -4.37 1.23 -11.69
CA ASN A 84 -5.48 1.86 -12.43
C ASN A 84 -5.53 3.37 -12.11
N PRO A 85 -5.97 4.23 -13.04
CA PRO A 85 -6.10 5.66 -12.79
C PRO A 85 -6.96 6.05 -11.59
N GLU A 86 -8.01 5.29 -11.30
CA GLU A 86 -8.89 5.48 -10.13
C GLU A 86 -8.16 5.32 -8.79
N PHE A 87 -7.04 4.58 -8.75
CA PHE A 87 -6.26 4.29 -7.54
C PHE A 87 -4.95 5.09 -7.45
N LYS A 88 -4.83 6.20 -8.18
CA LYS A 88 -3.64 7.05 -8.16
C LYS A 88 -3.32 7.64 -6.78
N LEU A 89 -4.33 7.80 -5.93
CA LEU A 89 -4.22 8.29 -4.54
C LEU A 89 -3.94 7.16 -3.53
N GLY A 90 -3.49 5.99 -4.00
CA GLY A 90 -3.11 4.91 -3.10
C GLY A 90 -1.83 5.21 -2.33
N MET A 91 -1.63 4.46 -1.26
CA MET A 91 -0.59 4.73 -0.27
C MET A 91 0.74 4.01 -0.53
N SER A 92 0.77 3.00 -1.40
CA SER A 92 1.99 2.22 -1.71
C SER A 92 2.74 2.82 -2.91
N TRP A 93 4.01 3.14 -2.69
CA TRP A 93 4.91 3.78 -3.65
C TRP A 93 6.27 3.08 -3.65
N THR A 94 7.05 3.24 -4.70
CA THR A 94 8.40 2.65 -4.81
C THR A 94 9.37 3.62 -5.46
N SER A 95 10.65 3.56 -5.10
CA SER A 95 11.69 4.32 -5.79
C SER A 95 12.13 3.67 -7.12
N ASP A 96 11.69 2.44 -7.41
CA ASP A 96 12.03 1.75 -8.65
C ASP A 96 10.90 1.90 -9.70
N PHE A 97 11.15 2.71 -10.72
CA PHE A 97 10.23 2.90 -11.84
C PHE A 97 9.81 1.58 -12.50
N ARG A 98 10.71 0.59 -12.61
CA ARG A 98 10.39 -0.70 -13.26
C ARG A 98 9.39 -1.52 -12.45
N VAL A 99 9.45 -1.42 -11.13
CA VAL A 99 8.46 -2.04 -10.24
C VAL A 99 7.10 -1.38 -10.46
N ALA A 100 7.03 -0.05 -10.46
CA ALA A 100 5.79 0.67 -10.76
C ALA A 100 5.24 0.33 -12.16
N GLU A 101 6.08 0.32 -13.20
CA GLU A 101 5.68 -0.05 -14.56
C GLU A 101 5.10 -1.48 -14.62
N LYS A 102 5.71 -2.44 -13.93
CA LYS A 102 5.19 -3.81 -13.85
C LYS A 102 3.75 -3.83 -13.29
N TYR A 103 3.49 -3.10 -12.20
CA TYR A 103 2.15 -3.01 -11.62
C TYR A 103 1.16 -2.33 -12.56
N ALA A 104 1.54 -1.22 -13.20
CA ALA A 104 0.69 -0.55 -14.19
C ALA A 104 0.32 -1.49 -15.34
N ARG A 105 1.26 -2.29 -15.85
CA ARG A 105 0.98 -3.30 -16.89
C ARG A 105 0.07 -4.42 -16.40
N THR A 106 0.28 -4.92 -15.18
CA THR A 106 -0.61 -5.92 -14.58
C THR A 106 -2.04 -5.40 -14.46
N HIS A 107 -2.21 -4.13 -14.06
CA HIS A 107 -3.50 -3.46 -14.05
C HIS A 107 -4.11 -3.35 -15.46
N ALA A 108 -3.33 -2.85 -16.43
CA ALA A 108 -3.78 -2.74 -17.83
C ALA A 108 -4.25 -4.07 -18.42
N ILE A 109 -3.58 -5.19 -18.11
CA ILE A 109 -4.00 -6.52 -18.55
C ILE A 109 -5.34 -6.94 -17.91
N ARG A 110 -5.57 -6.60 -16.64
CA ARG A 110 -6.75 -7.01 -15.88
C ARG A 110 -7.99 -6.16 -16.17
N THR A 111 -7.80 -4.85 -16.32
CA THR A 111 -8.91 -3.88 -16.34
C THR A 111 -9.01 -3.13 -17.68
N GLY A 112 -8.01 -3.28 -18.56
CA GLY A 112 -7.88 -2.51 -19.79
C GLY A 112 -7.14 -1.18 -19.60
N GLU A 113 -6.88 -0.77 -18.36
CA GLU A 113 -6.24 0.51 -18.04
C GLU A 113 -5.14 0.35 -16.99
N GLY A 114 -4.03 1.06 -17.18
CA GLY A 114 -2.93 1.08 -16.23
C GLY A 114 -2.00 2.23 -16.52
N GLN A 115 -1.58 2.92 -15.47
CA GLN A 115 -0.80 4.15 -15.56
C GLN A 115 0.26 4.16 -14.46
N VAL A 116 1.47 4.63 -14.81
CA VAL A 116 2.47 4.99 -13.81
C VAL A 116 2.27 6.44 -13.42
N TYR A 117 2.31 6.71 -12.12
CA TYR A 117 2.32 8.04 -11.54
C TYR A 117 3.64 8.26 -10.81
N SER A 118 4.10 9.50 -10.79
CA SER A 118 5.20 9.94 -9.92
C SER A 118 4.74 10.99 -8.93
N THR A 119 5.47 11.05 -7.82
CA THR A 119 5.43 12.17 -6.88
C THR A 119 6.86 12.60 -6.58
N PRO A 120 7.16 13.91 -6.52
CA PRO A 120 8.49 14.38 -6.14
C PRO A 120 8.95 13.79 -4.81
N MET A 121 10.27 13.74 -4.62
CA MET A 121 10.85 13.26 -3.37
C MET A 121 10.20 13.96 -2.18
N ILE A 122 9.67 13.15 -1.27
CA ILE A 122 9.08 13.60 -0.02
C ILE A 122 10.11 13.57 1.11
N THR A 123 9.90 14.41 2.10
CA THR A 123 10.72 14.39 3.32
C THR A 123 10.44 13.12 4.13
N ARG A 124 11.40 12.71 4.97
CA ARG A 124 11.21 11.59 5.92
C ARG A 124 9.92 11.73 6.74
N HIS A 125 9.45 12.95 6.99
CA HIS A 125 8.23 13.22 7.76
C HIS A 125 6.94 12.74 7.09
N GLU A 126 6.93 12.61 5.77
CA GLU A 126 5.78 12.22 4.94
C GLU A 126 5.72 10.70 4.70
N VAL A 127 6.83 9.98 4.92
CA VAL A 127 6.86 8.51 4.94
C VAL A 127 6.20 8.01 6.23
N LEU A 128 5.18 7.18 6.05
CA LEU A 128 4.42 6.51 7.11
C LEU A 128 4.99 5.13 7.47
N GLY A 129 5.61 4.44 6.51
CA GLY A 129 6.20 3.12 6.69
C GLY A 129 7.12 2.75 5.51
N PHE A 130 8.01 1.79 5.73
CA PHE A 130 8.85 1.21 4.69
C PHE A 130 8.95 -0.32 4.82
N TYR A 131 8.73 -1.02 3.72
CA TYR A 131 8.79 -2.48 3.60
C TYR A 131 9.88 -2.90 2.60
N ASP A 132 10.96 -3.46 3.15
CA ASP A 132 12.23 -3.70 2.44
C ASP A 132 12.15 -4.85 1.43
N ASP A 133 11.38 -5.89 1.77
CA ASP A 133 11.12 -7.05 0.92
C ASP A 133 10.44 -6.66 -0.41
N LYS A 134 9.67 -5.57 -0.39
CA LYS A 134 8.95 -5.03 -1.55
C LYS A 134 9.57 -3.74 -2.11
N GLN A 135 10.59 -3.18 -1.44
CA GLN A 135 11.10 -1.83 -1.72
C GLN A 135 9.95 -0.81 -1.80
N GLU A 136 9.05 -0.88 -0.82
CA GLU A 136 7.79 -0.15 -0.79
C GLU A 136 7.78 0.91 0.32
N PHE A 137 7.40 2.13 -0.06
CA PHE A 137 7.15 3.26 0.82
C PHE A 137 5.64 3.42 0.98
N VAL A 138 5.21 3.56 2.23
CA VAL A 138 3.83 3.94 2.56
C VAL A 138 3.75 5.42 2.80
N LEU A 139 2.94 6.11 2.01
CA LEU A 139 2.80 7.57 2.05
C LEU A 139 1.37 7.95 2.41
N ASP A 140 1.18 9.10 3.07
CA ASP A 140 -0.14 9.73 3.12
C ASP A 140 -0.38 10.43 1.77
N PRO A 141 -1.42 10.07 1.01
CA PRO A 141 -1.68 10.67 -0.30
C PRO A 141 -2.14 12.12 -0.20
N ARG A 142 -2.55 12.59 0.98
CA ARG A 142 -2.99 13.97 1.19
C ARG A 142 -1.81 14.92 1.06
N GLY A 143 -1.89 15.80 0.07
CA GLY A 143 -0.86 16.81 -0.18
C GLY A 143 0.23 16.36 -1.14
N LEU A 144 0.22 15.10 -1.61
CA LEU A 144 1.13 14.66 -2.65
C LEU A 144 0.82 15.36 -3.98
N ILE A 145 1.87 15.87 -4.62
CA ILE A 145 1.81 16.30 -6.02
C ILE A 145 2.00 15.06 -6.86
N ILE A 146 0.94 14.63 -7.57
CA ILE A 146 0.94 13.38 -8.34
C ILE A 146 0.81 13.70 -9.82
N SER A 147 1.78 13.26 -10.61
CA SER A 147 1.83 13.47 -12.07
C SER A 147 1.81 12.12 -12.80
N PRO A 148 1.09 11.99 -13.92
CA PRO A 148 1.23 10.81 -14.77
C PRO A 148 2.62 10.79 -15.41
N VAL A 149 3.18 9.59 -15.58
CA VAL A 149 4.45 9.36 -16.27
C VAL A 149 4.19 8.53 -17.52
N ASP A 150 4.66 9.00 -18.66
CA ASP A 150 4.55 8.26 -19.90
C ASP A 150 5.32 6.94 -19.81
N MET A 151 4.60 5.82 -19.98
CA MET A 151 5.25 4.51 -20.07
C MET A 151 5.87 4.37 -21.46
N PRO A 152 7.15 3.93 -21.57
CA PRO A 152 7.71 3.62 -22.86
C PRO A 152 6.85 2.56 -23.55
N ILE A 153 6.47 2.83 -24.81
CA ILE A 153 5.71 1.88 -25.64
C ILE A 153 6.63 0.71 -25.97
N THR A 154 6.77 -0.23 -25.05
CA THR A 154 7.40 -1.51 -25.34
C THR A 154 6.38 -2.34 -26.11
N GLY A 155 6.60 -2.49 -27.42
CA GLY A 155 5.90 -3.37 -28.37
C GLY A 155 4.58 -3.97 -27.88
N GLY A 156 3.47 -3.44 -28.39
CA GLY A 156 2.10 -3.74 -27.97
C GLY A 156 1.87 -5.18 -27.54
N ILE A 157 1.34 -5.33 -26.32
CA ILE A 157 0.73 -6.59 -25.89
C ILE A 157 -0.43 -6.84 -26.86
N SER A 158 -0.25 -7.83 -27.75
CA SER A 158 -1.30 -8.25 -28.66
C SER A 158 -2.59 -8.52 -27.86
N PRO A 159 -3.74 -7.95 -28.25
CA PRO A 159 -5.04 -8.20 -27.61
C PRO A 159 -5.44 -9.67 -27.53
N SER A 160 -4.73 -10.58 -28.21
CA SER A 160 -4.95 -12.02 -28.16
C SER A 160 -4.44 -12.70 -26.88
N MET A 161 -3.57 -12.06 -26.08
CA MET A 161 -3.03 -12.68 -24.85
C MET A 161 -3.89 -12.43 -23.59
N SER A 162 -4.74 -11.39 -23.58
CA SER A 162 -5.62 -11.10 -22.44
C SER A 162 -6.66 -12.20 -22.20
N LYS A 163 -7.17 -12.86 -23.27
CA LYS A 163 -8.09 -14.01 -23.14
C LYS A 163 -7.40 -15.30 -22.67
N TRP A 164 -6.09 -15.46 -22.88
CA TRP A 164 -5.36 -16.67 -22.53
C TRP A 164 -4.94 -16.70 -21.05
N TRP A 165 -4.70 -15.54 -20.44
CA TRP A 165 -4.32 -15.46 -19.03
C TRP A 165 -5.54 -15.58 -18.08
N VAL A 166 -6.68 -14.98 -18.45
CA VAL A 166 -7.93 -15.04 -17.65
C VAL A 166 -8.48 -16.48 -17.53
N SER A 167 -8.23 -17.35 -18.50
CA SER A 167 -8.73 -18.74 -18.48
C SER A 167 -7.89 -19.73 -17.65
N ARG A 168 -6.67 -19.36 -17.24
CA ARG A 168 -5.77 -20.23 -16.44
C ARG A 168 -5.60 -19.82 -14.98
N ASN A 169 -6.13 -18.67 -14.58
CA ASN A 169 -6.19 -18.24 -13.19
C ASN A 169 -7.59 -17.67 -12.90
N PRO A 170 -8.62 -18.53 -12.79
CA PRO A 170 -9.94 -18.12 -12.33
C PRO A 170 -9.86 -17.90 -10.82
N TRP A 171 -9.64 -16.67 -10.42
CA TRP A 171 -9.80 -16.21 -9.04
C TRP A 171 -10.75 -15.02 -9.05
#